data_AF-A0A1A8NIT1-F1
#
_entry.id   AF-A0A1A8NIT1-F1
#
_cell.length_a   1.000
_cell.length_b   1.000
_cell.length_c   1.000
_cell.angle_alpha   90.00
_cell.angle_beta   90.00
_cell.angle_gamma   90.00
#
_symmetry.space_group_name_H-M   'P 1'
#
loop_
_entity.id
_entity.type
_entity.pdbx_description
1 polymer ?
#
loop_
_entity_poly.entity_id
_entity_poly.type
_entity_poly.pdbx_seq_one_letter_code
_entity_poly.pdbx_strand_id
1 'polypeptide(L)'
;MMQISDSYNQKNSLINAMNRFIGAVNNMDQTVMVPSLLRDVPLDDGEDPKAPETDTSRTFFPQDGDMYSSYVLLKSIRNDIEWGVLQGEERPKEVVPEVPEVP
;
A
#
# COMPACT_ATOMS: atom_id res chain seq x y z
N MET A 1 11.30 -32.92 18.68
CA MET A 1 11.20 -31.45 18.86
C MET A 1 11.77 -30.82 17.61
N MET A 2 10.95 -30.16 16.78
CA MET A 2 11.46 -29.39 15.66
C MET A 2 11.96 -28.07 16.22
N GLN A 3 13.28 -27.93 16.22
CA GLN A 3 13.99 -26.74 16.62
C GLN A 3 13.51 -25.62 15.71
N ILE A 4 12.76 -24.66 16.28
CA ILE A 4 12.36 -23.43 15.60
C ILE A 4 13.64 -22.63 15.47
N SER A 5 14.38 -22.92 14.40
CA SER A 5 15.64 -22.26 14.08
C SER A 5 15.40 -20.76 14.10
N ASP A 6 16.12 -20.09 14.98
CA ASP A 6 16.09 -18.65 15.23
C ASP A 6 16.02 -17.84 13.93
N SER A 7 14.80 -17.50 13.52
CA SER A 7 14.53 -16.55 12.43
C SER A 7 14.79 -15.10 12.88
N TYR A 8 15.54 -14.93 13.97
CA TYR A 8 15.78 -13.70 14.70
C TYR A 8 16.68 -12.69 13.94
N ASN A 9 17.17 -13.05 12.75
CA ASN A 9 18.09 -12.22 11.95
C ASN A 9 17.70 -12.10 10.47
N GLN A 10 16.45 -12.37 10.11
CA GLN A 10 16.00 -12.20 8.72
C GLN A 10 15.77 -10.71 8.43
N LYS A 11 16.87 -9.96 8.21
CA LYS A 11 16.88 -8.53 7.81
C LYS A 11 16.12 -8.27 6.50
N ASN A 12 15.78 -9.32 5.76
CA ASN A 12 14.99 -9.29 4.53
C ASN A 12 13.59 -9.90 4.71
N SER A 13 13.15 -10.12 5.95
CA SER A 13 11.77 -10.55 6.21
C SER A 13 10.79 -9.48 5.79
N LEU A 14 9.62 -9.90 5.32
CA LEU A 14 8.51 -9.01 4.96
C LEU A 14 8.20 -8.02 6.09
N ILE A 15 8.19 -8.47 7.35
CA ILE A 15 7.93 -7.62 8.51
C ILE A 15 8.96 -6.48 8.60
N ASN A 16 10.25 -6.76 8.33
CA ASN A 16 11.28 -5.72 8.34
C ASN A 16 11.14 -4.76 7.14
N ALA A 17 10.73 -5.27 5.98
CA ALA A 17 10.43 -4.44 4.82
C ALA A 17 9.25 -3.49 5.09
N MET A 18 8.19 -3.99 5.73
CA MET A 18 7.03 -3.19 6.15
C MET A 18 7.43 -2.11 7.15
N ASN A 19 8.25 -2.44 8.17
CA ASN A 19 8.75 -1.44 9.13
C ASN A 19 9.59 -0.34 8.46
N ARG A 20 10.45 -0.72 7.51
CA ARG A 20 11.23 0.25 6.71
C ARG A 20 10.33 1.12 5.84
N PHE A 21 9.28 0.54 5.25
CA PHE A 21 8.29 1.27 4.48
C PHE A 21 7.57 2.31 5.33
N ILE A 22 7.08 1.95 6.53
CA ILE A 22 6.45 2.90 7.46
C ILE A 22 7.40 4.06 7.77
N GLY A 23 8.67 3.75 8.08
CA GLY A 23 9.69 4.76 8.34
C GLY A 23 9.92 5.71 7.17
N ALA A 24 10.00 5.18 5.95
CA ALA A 24 10.18 5.97 4.73
C ALA A 24 8.98 6.89 4.44
N VAL A 25 7.75 6.36 4.54
CA VAL A 25 6.53 7.15 4.33
C VAL A 25 6.37 8.21 5.42
N ASN A 26 6.74 7.92 6.67
CA ASN A 26 6.75 8.93 7.74
C ASN A 26 7.78 10.03 7.48
N ASN A 27 8.97 9.69 7.00
CA ASN A 27 9.98 10.68 6.63
C ASN A 27 9.50 11.57 5.46
N MET A 28 8.84 10.97 4.46
CA MET A 28 8.18 11.70 3.39
C MET A 28 7.12 12.67 3.93
N ASP A 29 6.22 12.21 4.81
CA ASP A 29 5.14 13.02 5.39
C ASP A 29 5.66 14.20 6.22
N GLN A 30 6.78 14.03 6.92
CA GLN A 30 7.45 15.12 7.64
C GLN A 30 8.13 16.14 6.71
N THR A 31 8.58 15.70 5.54
CA THR A 31 9.28 16.55 4.58
C THR A 31 8.30 17.33 3.69
N VAL A 32 7.14 16.74 3.38
CA VAL A 32 6.08 17.38 2.59
C VAL A 32 5.29 18.35 3.47
N MET A 33 5.72 19.62 3.49
CA MET A 33 5.07 20.65 4.32
C MET A 33 3.71 21.11 3.77
N VAL A 34 3.54 21.08 2.44
CA VAL A 34 2.30 21.54 1.77
C VAL A 34 1.92 20.52 0.69
N PRO A 35 1.13 19.48 1.03
CA PRO A 35 0.78 18.41 0.09
C PRO A 35 0.07 18.90 -1.17
N SER A 36 -0.65 20.02 -1.11
CA SER A 36 -1.35 20.59 -2.26
C SER A 36 -0.41 21.06 -3.37
N LEU A 37 0.87 21.34 -3.06
CA LEU A 37 1.87 21.70 -4.08
C LEU A 37 2.30 20.51 -4.94
N LEU A 38 1.93 19.28 -4.54
CA LEU A 38 2.18 18.07 -5.33
C LEU A 38 1.06 17.83 -6.36
N ARG A 39 -0.03 18.61 -6.31
CA ARG A 39 -1.09 18.54 -7.31
C ARG A 39 -0.58 19.09 -8.62
N ASP A 40 -0.97 18.45 -9.72
CA ASP A 40 -0.58 18.83 -11.08
C ASP A 40 0.96 18.77 -11.33
N VAL A 41 1.72 18.13 -10.44
CA VAL A 41 3.14 17.82 -10.68
C VAL A 41 3.20 16.53 -11.48
N PRO A 42 3.64 16.58 -12.75
CA PRO A 42 3.81 15.37 -13.54
C PRO A 42 4.87 14.49 -12.89
N LEU A 43 4.60 13.20 -12.83
CA LEU A 43 5.64 12.21 -12.57
C LEU A 43 6.51 12.20 -13.82
N ASP A 44 7.63 12.90 -13.79
CA ASP A 44 8.62 12.82 -14.86
C ASP A 44 9.11 11.37 -14.89
N ASP A 45 8.56 10.59 -15.81
CA ASP A 45 9.08 9.27 -16.16
C ASP A 45 10.44 9.50 -16.81
N GLY A 46 11.43 9.78 -15.96
CA GLY A 46 12.80 10.00 -16.36
C GLY A 46 13.24 8.83 -17.22
N GLU A 47 13.23 9.05 -18.52
CA GLU A 47 13.96 8.30 -19.51
C GLU A 47 15.45 8.53 -19.24
N ASP A 48 15.95 7.95 -18.15
CA ASP A 48 17.36 7.77 -17.89
C ASP A 48 17.84 6.65 -18.82
N PRO A 49 18.61 6.92 -19.89
CA PRO A 49 19.07 5.89 -20.83
C PRO A 49 20.11 4.92 -20.23
N LYS A 50 20.26 4.89 -18.90
CA LYS A 50 21.24 4.08 -18.16
C LYS A 50 20.68 3.28 -16.98
N ALA A 51 19.38 3.35 -16.69
CA ALA A 51 18.78 2.46 -15.70
C ALA A 51 18.31 1.16 -16.40
N PRO A 52 18.65 -0.04 -15.91
CA PRO A 52 18.05 -1.27 -16.43
C PRO A 52 16.55 -1.20 -16.22
N GLU A 53 15.79 -1.23 -17.32
CA GLU A 53 14.34 -1.24 -17.36
C GLU A 53 13.81 -2.34 -16.45
N THR A 54 13.46 -1.97 -15.23
CA THR A 54 12.73 -2.85 -14.34
C THR A 54 11.27 -2.46 -14.55
N ASP A 55 10.64 -3.09 -15.55
CA ASP A 55 9.25 -2.84 -16.01
C ASP A 55 8.17 -2.89 -14.91
N THR A 56 8.55 -3.22 -13.68
CA THR A 56 7.67 -3.25 -12.52
C THR A 56 7.37 -1.86 -11.98
N SER A 57 8.23 -0.85 -12.10
CA SER A 57 7.89 0.50 -11.60
C SER A 57 6.76 1.16 -12.42
N ARG A 58 6.69 0.84 -13.72
CA ARG A 58 5.68 1.35 -14.67
C ARG A 58 4.25 0.86 -14.38
N THR A 59 4.07 -0.23 -13.61
CA THR A 59 2.76 -0.87 -13.40
C THR A 59 2.10 -0.52 -12.07
N PHE A 60 2.85 -0.02 -11.09
CA PHE A 60 2.31 0.29 -9.75
C PHE A 60 1.82 1.73 -9.59
N PHE A 61 2.28 2.65 -10.44
CA PHE A 61 1.85 4.05 -10.41
C PHE A 61 1.08 4.38 -11.70
N PRO A 62 -0.13 4.96 -11.60
CA PRO A 62 -0.86 5.39 -12.78
C PRO A 62 -0.04 6.45 -13.51
N GLN A 63 0.24 6.24 -14.81
CA GLN A 63 0.99 7.19 -15.65
C GLN A 63 0.30 8.56 -15.74
N ASP A 64 -1.01 8.61 -15.48
CA ASP A 64 -1.82 9.84 -15.46
C ASP A 64 -1.99 10.45 -14.05
N GLY A 65 -1.36 9.86 -13.03
CA GLY A 65 -1.46 10.33 -11.64
C GLY A 65 -0.50 11.49 -11.36
N ASP A 66 -0.99 12.54 -10.70
CA ASP A 66 -0.11 13.56 -10.13
C ASP A 66 0.69 13.03 -8.93
N MET A 67 1.78 13.70 -8.59
CA MET A 67 2.62 13.36 -7.43
C MET A 67 1.81 13.32 -6.12
N TYR A 68 0.74 14.12 -6.02
CA TYR A 68 -0.17 14.11 -4.88
C TYR A 68 -0.93 12.79 -4.73
N SER A 69 -1.41 12.20 -5.83
CA SER A 69 -2.09 10.91 -5.84
C SER A 69 -1.19 9.79 -5.32
N SER A 70 0.07 9.77 -5.76
CA SER A 70 1.09 8.83 -5.25
C SER A 70 1.38 9.03 -3.76
N TYR A 71 1.50 10.29 -3.31
CA TYR A 71 1.66 10.62 -1.89
C TYR A 71 0.49 10.11 -1.02
N VAL A 72 -0.75 10.29 -1.48
CA VAL A 72 -1.95 9.79 -0.77
C VAL A 72 -1.98 8.26 -0.74
N LEU A 73 -1.66 7.60 -1.85
CA LEU A 73 -1.60 6.13 -1.93
C LEU A 73 -0.60 5.56 -0.92
N LEU A 74 0.62 6.09 -0.88
CA LEU A 74 1.65 5.65 0.06
C LEU A 74 1.21 5.82 1.52
N LYS A 75 0.53 6.92 1.84
CA LYS A 75 -0.05 7.15 3.17
C LYS A 75 -1.16 6.17 3.51
N SER A 76 -2.02 5.83 2.55
CA SER A 76 -3.07 4.82 2.74
C SER A 76 -2.47 3.46 3.04
N ILE A 77 -1.49 3.01 2.23
CA ILE A 77 -0.81 1.73 2.45
C ILE A 77 -0.12 1.70 3.81
N ARG A 78 0.55 2.79 4.21
CA ARG A 78 1.15 2.89 5.55
C ARG A 78 0.10 2.69 6.64
N ASN A 79 -1.04 3.38 6.52
CA ASN A 79 -2.12 3.31 7.49
C ASN A 79 -2.68 1.88 7.61
N ASP A 80 -2.88 1.20 6.48
CA ASP A 80 -3.37 -0.18 6.42
C ASP A 80 -2.36 -1.18 7.02
N ILE A 81 -1.06 -0.90 6.90
CA ILE A 81 -0.01 -1.72 7.52
C ILE A 81 0.05 -1.49 9.04
N GLU A 82 -0.04 -0.23 9.47
CA GLU A 82 0.13 0.16 10.88
C GLU A 82 -1.08 -0.24 11.73
N TRP A 83 -2.29 -0.08 11.19
CA TRP A 83 -3.54 -0.29 11.91
C TRP A 83 -4.32 -1.53 11.43
N GLY A 84 -3.83 -2.21 10.39
CA GLY A 84 -4.58 -3.24 9.68
C GLY A 84 -5.59 -2.63 8.69
N VAL A 85 -6.01 -3.42 7.70
CA VAL A 85 -7.09 -3.00 6.81
C VAL A 85 -8.38 -3.01 7.61
N LEU A 86 -8.92 -1.84 7.93
CA LEU A 86 -10.29 -1.68 8.42
C LEU A 86 -11.26 -1.98 7.27
N GLN A 87 -11.29 -3.24 6.81
CA GLN A 87 -12.43 -3.70 6.02
C GLN A 87 -13.60 -3.73 6.98
N GLY A 88 -14.43 -2.68 6.94
CA GLY A 88 -15.82 -2.83 7.33
C GLY A 88 -16.34 -4.06 6.58
N GLU A 89 -16.76 -5.07 7.34
CA GLU A 89 -17.34 -6.31 6.85
C GLU A 89 -18.62 -5.99 6.07
N GLU A 90 -18.51 -5.57 4.82
CA GLU A 90 -19.65 -5.44 3.93
C GLU A 90 -19.85 -6.75 3.18
N ARG A 91 -20.63 -7.65 3.80
CA ARG A 91 -21.63 -8.60 3.25
C ARG A 91 -21.51 -9.98 3.92
N PRO A 92 -22.62 -10.48 4.46
CA PRO A 92 -23.57 -11.18 3.59
C PRO A 92 -24.91 -10.47 3.51
N LYS A 93 -25.44 -10.29 2.28
CA LYS A 93 -26.89 -10.22 2.12
C LYS A 93 -27.40 -11.61 2.52
N GLU A 94 -27.87 -11.70 3.76
CA GLU A 94 -28.62 -12.84 4.26
C GLU A 94 -29.79 -13.08 3.30
N VAL A 95 -29.73 -14.22 2.59
CA VAL A 95 -30.85 -14.74 1.83
C VAL A 95 -31.93 -15.03 2.87
N VAL A 96 -32.98 -14.20 2.92
CA VAL A 96 -34.16 -14.48 3.74
C VAL A 96 -34.79 -15.78 3.21
N PRO A 97 -34.91 -16.83 4.02
CA PRO A 97 -35.68 -18.00 3.62
C PRO A 97 -37.16 -17.66 3.81
N GLU A 98 -37.89 -17.44 2.71
CA GLU A 98 -39.35 -17.55 2.77
C GLU A 98 -39.71 -19.00 3.11
N VAL A 99 -40.28 -19.16 4.30
CA VAL A 99 -40.75 -20.42 4.88
C VAL A 99 -42.01 -20.86 4.10
N PRO A 100 -42.18 -22.17 3.81
CA PRO A 100 -43.29 -22.65 3.00
C PRO A 100 -44.64 -22.51 3.74
N GLU A 101 -45.62 -21.90 3.09
CA GLU A 101 -47.02 -22.03 3.48
C GLU A 101 -47.52 -23.44 3.11
N VAL A 102 -47.98 -24.17 4.14
CA VAL A 102 -48.76 -25.43 4.06
C VAL A 102 -49.72 -25.39 5.25
N PRO A 103 -50.96 -25.93 5.20
CA PRO A 103 -51.68 -26.64 4.13
C PRO A 103 -52.88 -25.91 3.51
#